data_AF-A0A1B7MIR3-F1
#
_entry.id   AF-A0A1B7MIR3-F1
#
_cell.length_a   1.000
_cell.length_b   1.000
_cell.length_c   1.000
_cell.angle_alpha   90.00
_cell.angle_beta   90.00
_cell.angle_gamma   90.00
#
_symmetry.space_group_name_H-M   'P 1'
#
loop_
_entity.id
_entity.type
_entity.pdbx_description
1 polymer ?
#
loop_
_entity_poly.entity_id
_entity_poly.type
_entity_poly.pdbx_seq_one_letter_code
_entity_poly.pdbx_strand_id
1 'polypeptide(L)'
;MTLSLFKLLALWLAWTSRNSITFVGTILALGREILESTASWQVGKTYVKGTVQTLSRAKRLADGISKHTKEDARFDYLWSKLGVNKAENEKEFISAVKNVTLSIWTLYYTFLPPVSPCVCKQYTSTKKFNMVVSIPVDLSGLGDKELAKLEEKLEGTKRHYVSVEHLVELEDGKVEWQMAMSRQYGSMGGQIFADVPHFLKWFHTACDQGT
;
A
#
# COMPACT_ATOMS: atom_id res chain seq x y z
N MET A 1 1.70 -23.26 5.41
CA MET A 1 2.22 -22.07 4.70
C MET A 1 1.91 -20.80 5.49
N THR A 2 2.88 -20.25 6.23
CA THR A 2 2.63 -19.28 7.34
C THR A 2 3.61 -18.09 7.37
N LEU A 3 4.47 -17.91 6.36
CA LEU A 3 5.65 -17.06 6.52
C LEU A 3 5.72 -15.76 5.68
N SER A 4 4.90 -15.48 4.68
CA SER A 4 5.24 -14.43 3.69
C SER A 4 5.31 -12.97 4.20
N LEU A 5 4.28 -12.43 4.87
CA LEU A 5 4.34 -11.05 5.42
C LEU A 5 5.45 -10.86 6.46
N PHE A 6 5.67 -11.88 7.28
CA PHE A 6 6.76 -11.87 8.26
C PHE A 6 8.12 -12.07 7.59
N LYS A 7 8.22 -12.81 6.49
CA LYS A 7 9.41 -12.87 5.65
C LYS A 7 9.68 -11.52 5.03
N LEU A 8 8.68 -10.81 4.51
CA LEU A 8 8.83 -9.45 3.98
C LEU A 8 9.31 -8.48 5.06
N LEU A 9 8.70 -8.54 6.25
CA LEU A 9 9.10 -7.71 7.37
C LEU A 9 10.47 -8.12 7.95
N ALA A 10 10.79 -9.41 7.98
CA ALA A 10 12.09 -9.92 8.45
C ALA A 10 13.21 -9.67 7.44
N LEU A 11 12.92 -9.80 6.14
CA LEU A 11 13.81 -9.37 5.05
C LEU A 11 14.06 -7.88 5.15
N TRP A 12 13.03 -7.09 5.45
CA TRP A 12 13.20 -5.67 5.72
C TRP A 12 14.06 -5.40 6.96
N LEU A 13 13.78 -6.03 8.11
CA LEU A 13 14.57 -5.90 9.34
C LEU A 13 16.04 -6.32 9.15
N ALA A 14 16.30 -7.29 8.27
CA ALA A 14 17.65 -7.76 7.94
C ALA A 14 18.37 -6.89 6.90
N TRP A 15 17.67 -5.95 6.25
CA TRP A 15 18.15 -5.25 5.05
C TRP A 15 18.07 -3.74 5.22
N THR A 16 19.15 -3.14 5.73
CA THR A 16 19.28 -1.68 5.82
C THR A 16 20.27 -1.07 4.81
N SER A 17 20.75 -1.76 3.74
CA SER A 17 21.73 -1.09 2.84
C SER A 17 21.98 -1.54 1.36
N ARG A 18 21.21 -2.39 0.66
CA ARG A 18 21.63 -2.81 -0.73
C ARG A 18 20.55 -2.88 -1.81
N ASN A 19 20.39 -1.81 -2.61
CA ASN A 19 19.55 -1.76 -3.82
C ASN A 19 20.09 -2.65 -4.97
N SER A 20 19.74 -3.94 -5.03
CA SER A 20 20.05 -4.82 -6.17
C SER A 20 18.79 -5.27 -6.93
N ILE A 21 18.88 -5.53 -8.24
CA ILE A 21 17.75 -5.96 -9.09
C ILE A 21 17.12 -7.28 -8.59
N THR A 22 17.93 -8.17 -8.01
CA THR A 22 17.48 -9.41 -7.36
C THR A 22 16.53 -9.18 -6.18
N PHE A 23 16.61 -8.02 -5.53
CA PHE A 23 15.81 -7.66 -4.37
C PHE A 23 14.37 -7.28 -4.75
N VAL A 24 14.19 -6.47 -5.80
CA VAL A 24 12.85 -6.08 -6.28
C VAL A 24 12.06 -7.33 -6.71
N GLY A 25 12.70 -8.23 -7.46
CA GLY A 25 12.07 -9.51 -7.84
C GLY A 25 11.65 -10.35 -6.62
N THR A 26 12.45 -10.36 -5.55
CA THR A 26 12.14 -11.06 -4.30
C THR A 26 10.96 -10.41 -3.55
N ILE A 27 10.94 -9.08 -3.45
CA ILE A 27 9.82 -8.35 -2.85
C ILE A 27 8.51 -8.66 -3.57
N LEU A 28 8.52 -8.59 -4.90
CA LEU A 28 7.33 -8.85 -5.70
C LEU A 28 6.88 -10.31 -5.58
N ALA A 29 7.82 -11.26 -5.55
CA ALA A 29 7.50 -12.67 -5.34
C ALA A 29 6.83 -12.91 -3.97
N LEU A 30 7.33 -12.28 -2.91
CA LEU A 30 6.72 -12.37 -1.58
C LEU A 30 5.36 -11.67 -1.51
N GLY A 31 5.23 -10.51 -2.17
CA GLY A 31 3.95 -9.81 -2.32
C GLY A 31 2.90 -10.72 -2.94
N ARG A 32 3.26 -11.44 -4.01
CA ARG A 32 2.40 -12.44 -4.62
C ARG A 32 2.02 -13.56 -3.66
N GLU A 33 2.97 -14.16 -2.94
CA GLU A 33 2.68 -15.22 -1.96
C GLU A 33 1.67 -14.74 -0.90
N ILE A 34 1.71 -13.45 -0.52
CA ILE A 34 0.73 -12.87 0.40
C ILE A 34 -0.66 -12.84 -0.22
N LEU A 35 -0.78 -12.26 -1.42
CA LEU A 35 -2.04 -12.13 -2.14
C LEU A 35 -2.68 -13.50 -2.40
N GLU A 36 -1.90 -14.47 -2.87
CA GLU A 36 -2.37 -15.85 -3.08
C GLU A 36 -2.88 -16.47 -1.77
N SER A 37 -2.24 -16.16 -0.64
CA SER A 37 -2.68 -16.67 0.65
C SER A 37 -4.02 -16.08 1.09
N THR A 38 -4.43 -14.91 0.60
CA THR A 38 -5.68 -14.22 1.02
C THR A 38 -6.94 -15.04 0.71
N ALA A 39 -6.88 -15.92 -0.30
CA ALA A 39 -7.97 -16.83 -0.63
C ALA A 39 -8.37 -17.76 0.53
N SER A 40 -7.45 -18.04 1.46
CA SER A 40 -7.72 -18.88 2.64
C SER A 40 -8.05 -18.09 3.90
N TRP A 41 -8.26 -16.78 3.81
CA TRP A 41 -8.47 -15.92 4.97
C TRP A 41 -9.94 -15.84 5.35
N GLN A 42 -10.22 -15.56 6.61
CA GLN A 42 -11.58 -15.43 7.11
C GLN A 42 -12.18 -14.10 6.68
N VAL A 43 -13.31 -14.16 5.99
CA VAL A 43 -14.12 -13.00 5.65
C VAL A 43 -14.63 -12.35 6.94
N GLY A 44 -14.41 -11.05 7.05
CA GLY A 44 -14.85 -10.23 8.17
C GLY A 44 -15.95 -9.25 7.78
N LYS A 45 -15.86 -8.04 8.33
CA LYS A 45 -16.88 -6.99 8.18
C LYS A 45 -16.92 -6.43 6.76
N THR A 46 -18.08 -5.93 6.37
CA THR A 46 -18.27 -5.16 5.15
C THR A 46 -18.49 -3.68 5.51
N TYR A 47 -17.92 -2.80 4.70
CA TYR A 47 -18.02 -1.35 4.83
C TYR A 47 -18.54 -0.74 3.53
N VAL A 48 -18.97 0.53 3.58
CA VAL A 48 -19.28 1.33 2.38
C VAL A 48 -20.33 0.62 1.51
N LYS A 49 -21.48 0.29 2.11
CA LYS A 49 -22.61 -0.41 1.46
C LYS A 49 -22.20 -1.74 0.76
N GLY A 50 -21.18 -2.42 1.27
CA GLY A 50 -20.71 -3.70 0.73
C GLY A 50 -19.58 -3.60 -0.30
N THR A 51 -19.11 -2.39 -0.62
CA THR A 51 -18.02 -2.17 -1.58
C THR A 51 -16.67 -2.70 -1.05
N VAL A 52 -16.44 -2.57 0.25
CA VAL A 52 -15.19 -2.95 0.91
C VAL A 52 -15.48 -4.07 1.90
N GLN A 53 -14.70 -5.14 1.84
CA GLN A 53 -14.82 -6.30 2.72
C GLN A 53 -13.48 -6.59 3.37
N THR A 54 -13.47 -6.86 4.67
CA THR A 54 -12.23 -7.20 5.38
C THR A 54 -11.93 -8.67 5.26
N LEU A 55 -10.66 -9.03 5.17
CA LEU A 55 -10.16 -10.37 5.39
C LEU A 55 -9.28 -10.38 6.63
N SER A 56 -9.32 -11.48 7.38
CA SER A 56 -8.47 -11.65 8.55
C SER A 56 -7.93 -13.06 8.62
N ARG A 57 -6.73 -13.20 9.20
CA ARG A 57 -6.12 -14.50 9.48
C ARG A 57 -5.99 -14.66 10.98
N ALA A 58 -6.21 -15.88 11.48
CA ALA A 58 -6.18 -16.21 12.91
C ALA A 58 -5.07 -15.48 13.69
N LYS A 59 -5.48 -14.73 14.72
CA LYS A 59 -4.63 -13.92 15.64
C LYS A 59 -3.83 -12.77 15.00
N ARG A 60 -4.15 -12.30 13.78
CA ARG A 60 -3.45 -11.18 13.13
C ARG A 60 -4.40 -10.11 12.60
N LEU A 61 -3.83 -8.92 12.41
CA LEU A 61 -4.50 -7.68 11.98
C LEU A 61 -5.28 -7.87 10.68
N ALA A 62 -6.36 -7.10 10.55
CA ALA A 62 -7.30 -7.15 9.44
C ALA A 62 -6.76 -6.47 8.17
N ASP A 63 -6.95 -7.13 7.04
CA ASP A 63 -6.70 -6.67 5.68
C ASP A 63 -8.03 -6.46 4.93
N GLY A 64 -7.97 -5.97 3.69
CA GLY A 64 -9.16 -5.57 2.93
C GLY A 64 -9.13 -6.01 1.47
N ILE A 65 -10.28 -6.44 0.96
CA ILE A 65 -10.58 -6.54 -0.47
C ILE A 65 -11.72 -5.58 -0.77
N SER A 66 -11.58 -4.75 -1.79
CA SER A 66 -12.69 -3.98 -2.34
C SER A 66 -13.01 -4.44 -3.76
N LYS A 67 -14.29 -4.50 -4.07
CA LYS A 67 -14.80 -4.84 -5.40
C LYS A 67 -15.50 -3.62 -5.97
N HIS A 68 -15.15 -3.27 -7.19
CA HIS A 68 -15.66 -2.09 -7.89
C HIS A 68 -16.31 -2.54 -9.19
N THR A 69 -17.49 -1.99 -9.48
CA THR A 69 -18.13 -2.29 -10.77
C THR A 69 -17.41 -1.57 -11.90
N LYS A 70 -17.72 -1.92 -13.16
CA LYS A 70 -17.17 -1.25 -14.34
C LYS A 70 -17.50 0.24 -14.37
N GLU A 71 -18.68 0.57 -13.88
CA GLU A 71 -19.22 1.92 -13.80
C GLU A 71 -18.48 2.73 -12.70
N ASP A 72 -18.09 2.06 -11.61
CA ASP A 72 -17.32 2.70 -10.54
C ASP A 72 -15.86 2.95 -10.94
N ALA A 73 -15.23 1.97 -11.60
CA ALA A 73 -13.84 2.09 -12.05
C ALA A 73 -13.50 1.10 -13.18
N ARG A 74 -13.00 1.62 -14.30
CA ARG A 74 -12.35 0.81 -15.35
C ARG A 74 -10.92 0.47 -14.96
N PHE A 75 -10.48 -0.75 -15.28
CA PHE A 75 -9.17 -1.27 -14.91
C PHE A 75 -8.01 -0.33 -15.30
N ASP A 76 -7.93 0.06 -16.57
CA ASP A 76 -6.81 0.88 -17.09
C ASP A 76 -6.72 2.24 -16.39
N TYR A 77 -7.87 2.87 -16.13
CA TYR A 77 -7.93 4.16 -15.43
C TYR A 77 -7.51 3.99 -13.97
N LEU A 78 -8.02 2.96 -13.30
CA LEU A 78 -7.68 2.67 -11.92
C LEU A 78 -6.17 2.39 -11.78
N TRP A 79 -5.60 1.61 -12.68
CA TRP A 79 -4.16 1.31 -12.71
C TRP A 79 -3.31 2.53 -13.09
N SER A 80 -3.78 3.41 -13.97
CA SER A 80 -3.07 4.67 -14.25
C SER A 80 -2.89 5.53 -13.00
N LYS A 81 -3.84 5.46 -12.05
CA LYS A 81 -3.80 6.22 -10.81
C LYS A 81 -3.07 5.48 -9.67
N LEU A 82 -3.30 4.18 -9.52
CA LEU A 82 -2.74 3.38 -8.42
C LEU A 82 -1.42 2.68 -8.75
N GLY A 83 -1.13 2.40 -10.02
CA GLY A 83 0.05 1.63 -10.43
C GLY A 83 1.16 2.46 -11.07
N VAL A 84 0.82 3.60 -11.68
CA VAL A 84 1.79 4.45 -12.41
C VAL A 84 2.23 5.64 -11.54
N ASN A 85 1.29 6.47 -11.09
CA ASN A 85 1.56 7.72 -10.36
C ASN A 85 0.94 7.74 -8.95
N LYS A 86 0.95 6.59 -8.26
CA LYS A 86 0.26 6.43 -6.99
C LYS A 86 0.62 7.50 -5.96
N ALA A 87 1.91 7.72 -5.77
CA ALA A 87 2.37 8.64 -4.74
C ALA A 87 1.95 10.09 -5.01
N GLU A 88 2.03 10.56 -6.27
CA GLU A 88 1.55 11.88 -6.66
C GLU A 88 0.05 12.01 -6.46
N ASN A 89 -0.71 11.01 -6.89
CA ASN A 89 -2.16 11.01 -6.75
C ASN A 89 -2.60 10.98 -5.28
N GLU A 90 -1.93 10.19 -4.43
CA GLU A 90 -2.20 10.12 -3.00
C GLU A 90 -2.09 11.48 -2.30
N LYS A 91 -1.18 12.35 -2.76
CA LYS A 91 -1.04 13.70 -2.20
C LYS A 91 -2.30 14.54 -2.35
N GLU A 92 -3.11 14.29 -3.38
CA GLU A 92 -4.32 15.05 -3.67
C GLU A 92 -5.51 14.68 -2.78
N PHE A 93 -5.56 13.45 -2.26
CA PHE A 93 -6.69 12.97 -1.45
C PHE A 93 -6.32 12.48 -0.04
N ILE A 94 -5.04 12.27 0.25
CA ILE A 94 -4.53 11.92 1.57
C ILE A 94 -3.78 13.12 2.14
N SER A 95 -4.45 13.88 3.01
CA SER A 95 -3.87 15.07 3.67
C SER A 95 -2.62 14.80 4.52
N ALA A 96 -2.41 13.53 4.88
CA ALA A 96 -1.20 13.05 5.55
C ALA A 96 0.03 13.06 4.65
N VAL A 97 -0.10 12.92 3.34
CA VAL A 97 1.06 12.90 2.42
C VAL A 97 1.54 14.33 2.20
N LYS A 98 2.77 14.66 2.60
CA LYS A 98 3.34 16.01 2.40
C LYS A 98 4.24 16.10 1.18
N ASN A 99 5.10 15.11 0.98
CA ASN A 99 6.14 15.13 -0.04
C ASN A 99 6.23 13.78 -0.76
N VAL A 100 6.60 13.86 -2.05
CA VAL A 100 6.76 12.73 -2.98
C VAL A 100 7.99 13.02 -3.83
N THR A 101 8.88 12.04 -4.03
CA THR A 101 10.08 12.16 -4.88
C THR A 101 10.18 10.99 -5.89
N LEU A 102 10.77 11.25 -7.07
CA LEU A 102 10.61 10.45 -8.30
C LEU A 102 11.65 9.32 -8.55
N SER A 103 12.76 9.22 -7.81
CA SER A 103 13.78 8.19 -8.13
C SER A 103 13.37 6.78 -7.68
N ILE A 104 12.67 6.69 -6.55
CA ILE A 104 11.84 5.57 -6.07
C ILE A 104 10.79 6.27 -5.21
N TRP A 105 9.49 6.10 -5.52
CA TRP A 105 8.43 6.86 -4.86
C TRP A 105 8.55 6.80 -3.34
N THR A 106 8.99 7.91 -2.76
CA THR A 106 9.24 8.05 -1.33
C THR A 106 8.11 8.90 -0.78
N LEU A 107 7.20 8.29 -0.02
CA LEU A 107 6.06 8.99 0.56
C LEU A 107 6.32 9.37 2.00
N TYR A 108 6.10 10.63 2.34
CA TYR A 108 6.14 11.12 3.71
C TYR A 108 4.73 11.33 4.26
N TYR A 109 4.29 10.47 5.18
CA TYR A 109 2.98 10.54 5.81
C TYR A 109 3.06 11.20 7.19
N THR A 110 2.28 12.25 7.45
CA THR A 110 2.05 12.82 8.78
C THR A 110 0.68 12.41 9.31
N PHE A 111 0.65 11.73 10.44
CA PHE A 111 -0.61 11.42 11.10
C PHE A 111 -0.79 12.27 12.36
N LEU A 112 -2.02 12.38 12.85
CA LEU A 112 -2.29 13.07 14.12
C LEU A 112 -1.67 12.27 15.29
N PRO A 113 -1.10 12.93 16.32
CA PRO A 113 -0.59 12.24 17.50
C PRO A 113 -1.58 11.21 18.07
N PRO A 114 -1.13 10.03 18.52
CA PRO A 114 0.27 9.63 18.80
C PRO A 114 1.00 8.95 17.62
N VAL A 115 0.52 9.14 16.39
CA VAL A 115 0.86 8.33 15.23
C VAL A 115 2.07 8.99 14.51
N SER A 116 3.30 8.51 14.76
CA SER A 116 4.53 9.12 14.20
C SER A 116 4.57 9.11 12.67
N PRO A 117 5.10 10.15 12.00
CA PRO A 117 5.27 10.13 10.55
C PRO A 117 6.17 9.00 10.05
N CYS A 118 6.03 8.58 8.78
CA CYS A 118 6.87 7.53 8.19
C CYS A 118 7.23 7.78 6.72
N VAL A 119 8.32 7.14 6.30
CA VAL A 119 8.80 7.14 4.92
C VAL A 119 8.75 5.74 4.33
N CYS A 120 8.09 5.60 3.17
CA CYS A 120 7.90 4.32 2.47
C CYS A 120 8.42 4.41 1.04
N LYS A 121 9.02 3.31 0.53
CA LYS A 121 9.28 3.10 -0.90
C LYS A 121 8.19 2.21 -1.50
N GLN A 122 7.75 2.55 -2.71
CA GLN A 122 6.82 1.74 -3.49
C GLN A 122 7.53 1.03 -4.65
N TYR A 123 7.19 -0.24 -4.84
CA TYR A 123 7.66 -1.09 -5.93
C TYR A 123 6.47 -1.56 -6.74
N THR A 124 6.51 -1.38 -8.06
CA THR A 124 5.43 -1.80 -8.95
C THR A 124 5.89 -2.95 -9.84
N SER A 125 4.98 -3.89 -10.06
CA SER A 125 5.22 -5.05 -10.91
C SER A 125 4.89 -4.72 -12.38
N THR A 126 5.47 -5.50 -13.30
CA THR A 126 5.18 -5.40 -14.75
C THR A 126 3.69 -5.61 -15.05
N LYS A 127 3.22 -5.17 -16.22
CA LYS A 127 1.81 -5.24 -16.69
C LYS A 127 1.11 -6.61 -16.50
N LYS A 128 1.85 -7.71 -16.33
CA LYS A 128 1.28 -9.05 -16.12
C LYS A 128 0.74 -9.28 -14.70
N PHE A 129 1.24 -8.55 -13.71
CA PHE A 129 0.85 -8.68 -12.30
C PHE A 129 0.68 -7.26 -11.79
N ASN A 130 -0.53 -6.72 -11.81
CA ASN A 130 -0.79 -5.31 -11.54
C ASN A 130 -0.75 -5.04 -10.04
N MET A 131 0.46 -5.13 -9.48
CA MET A 131 0.72 -5.17 -8.06
C MET A 131 1.68 -4.04 -7.65
N VAL A 132 1.39 -3.45 -6.50
CA VAL A 132 2.19 -2.41 -5.85
C VAL A 132 2.55 -2.90 -4.45
N VAL A 133 3.84 -2.87 -4.10
CA VAL A 133 4.33 -3.24 -2.78
C VAL A 133 4.96 -2.01 -2.13
N SER A 134 4.44 -1.60 -0.98
CA SER A 134 4.97 -0.48 -0.19
C SER A 134 5.70 -1.01 1.03
N ILE A 135 6.94 -0.60 1.24
CA ILE A 135 7.80 -1.06 2.34
C ILE A 135 8.42 0.18 3.00
N PRO A 136 8.57 0.24 4.35
CA PRO A 136 9.23 1.37 4.97
C PRO A 136 10.69 1.39 4.52
N VAL A 137 11.38 2.52 4.59
CA VAL A 137 12.82 2.53 4.33
C VAL A 137 13.55 3.27 5.42
N ASP A 138 14.68 2.69 5.82
CA ASP A 138 15.65 3.35 6.67
C ASP A 138 16.42 4.39 5.84
N LEU A 139 16.28 5.66 6.20
CA LEU A 139 16.89 6.77 5.47
C LEU A 139 18.32 7.05 5.96
N SER A 140 18.66 6.58 7.15
CA SER A 140 19.98 6.78 7.78
C SER A 140 21.14 6.20 6.97
N GLY A 141 20.89 5.18 6.14
CA GLY A 141 21.91 4.53 5.31
C GLY A 141 22.06 5.06 3.89
N LEU A 142 21.20 5.99 3.44
CA LEU A 142 21.12 6.41 2.02
C LEU A 142 22.02 7.61 1.66
N GLY A 143 22.74 8.19 2.62
CA GLY A 143 23.64 9.34 2.38
C GLY A 143 22.93 10.65 2.02
N ASP A 144 21.60 10.65 1.98
CA ASP A 144 20.79 11.84 1.73
C ASP A 144 20.57 12.60 3.05
N LYS A 145 21.36 13.67 3.22
CA LYS A 145 21.36 14.50 4.44
C LYS A 145 20.01 15.17 4.71
N GLU A 146 19.17 15.40 3.70
CA GLU A 146 17.87 16.03 3.91
C GLU A 146 16.85 15.02 4.44
N LEU A 147 16.84 13.81 3.87
CA LEU A 147 16.01 12.72 4.35
C LEU A 147 16.44 12.22 5.73
N ALA A 148 17.75 12.21 6.02
CA ALA A 148 18.27 11.87 7.35
C ALA A 148 17.83 12.88 8.43
N LYS A 149 17.81 14.18 8.11
CA LYS A 149 17.26 15.22 9.02
C LYS A 149 15.76 15.05 9.26
N LEU A 150 15.02 14.64 8.24
CA LEU A 150 13.61 14.29 8.42
C LEU A 150 13.49 13.09 9.35
N GLU A 151 14.28 12.02 9.18
CA GLU A 151 14.26 10.85 10.06
C GLU A 151 14.68 11.17 11.51
N GLU A 152 15.70 12.01 11.71
CA GLU A 152 16.16 12.48 13.02
C GLU A 152 15.07 13.27 13.75
N LYS A 153 14.35 14.15 13.03
CA LYS A 153 13.18 14.86 13.57
C LYS A 153 12.01 13.93 13.92
N LEU A 154 12.00 12.70 13.40
CA LEU A 154 10.99 11.67 13.67
C LEU A 154 11.33 10.77 14.87
N GLU A 155 12.29 11.17 15.71
CA GLU A 155 12.65 10.58 17.01
C GLU A 155 11.42 9.96 17.71
N GLY A 156 11.25 8.64 17.58
CA GLY A 156 10.31 7.92 18.44
C GLY A 156 9.69 6.65 17.88
N THR A 157 9.39 6.52 16.57
CA THR A 157 8.82 5.24 16.09
C THR A 157 8.97 5.05 14.58
N LYS A 158 10.01 4.30 14.16
CA LYS A 158 10.05 3.72 12.82
C LYS A 158 8.81 2.83 12.65
N ARG A 159 7.89 3.23 11.78
CA ARG A 159 6.72 2.42 11.47
C ARG A 159 7.15 1.20 10.68
N HIS A 160 6.81 0.05 11.21
CA HIS A 160 6.87 -1.21 10.53
C HIS A 160 5.53 -1.36 9.80
N TYR A 161 5.45 -0.81 8.58
CA TYR A 161 4.27 -0.87 7.72
C TYR A 161 4.67 -1.47 6.37
N VAL A 162 4.06 -2.60 6.01
CA VAL A 162 4.18 -3.18 4.68
C VAL A 162 2.79 -3.29 4.09
N SER A 163 2.60 -2.83 2.86
CA SER A 163 1.38 -3.10 2.09
C SER A 163 1.69 -3.75 0.75
N VAL A 164 0.76 -4.59 0.32
CA VAL A 164 0.74 -5.24 -0.97
C VAL A 164 -0.64 -5.02 -1.54
N GLU A 165 -0.70 -4.36 -2.69
CA GLU A 165 -1.93 -4.04 -3.39
C GLU A 165 -1.92 -4.67 -4.76
N HIS A 166 -3.09 -5.11 -5.20
CA HIS A 166 -3.24 -5.79 -6.47
C HIS A 166 -4.58 -5.44 -7.09
N LEU A 167 -4.55 -5.07 -8.37
CA LEU A 167 -5.74 -4.90 -9.18
C LEU A 167 -5.92 -6.10 -10.10
N VAL A 168 -7.14 -6.65 -10.10
CA VAL A 168 -7.53 -7.77 -10.96
C VAL A 168 -8.79 -7.37 -11.72
N GLU A 169 -8.76 -7.53 -13.04
CA GLU A 169 -9.98 -7.52 -13.85
C GLU A 169 -10.62 -8.91 -13.80
N LEU A 170 -11.88 -8.96 -13.37
CA LEU A 170 -12.65 -10.20 -13.23
C LEU A 170 -13.32 -10.58 -14.56
N GLU A 171 -13.83 -11.80 -14.67
CA GLU A 171 -14.47 -12.29 -15.91
C GLU A 171 -15.76 -11.53 -16.26
N ASP A 172 -16.50 -11.04 -15.26
CA ASP A 172 -17.63 -10.13 -15.46
C ASP A 172 -17.19 -8.70 -15.83
N GLY A 173 -15.88 -8.50 -15.89
CA GLY A 173 -15.12 -7.28 -16.11
C GLY A 173 -15.24 -6.24 -15.00
N LYS A 174 -15.75 -6.61 -13.82
CA LYS A 174 -15.54 -5.80 -12.63
C LYS A 174 -14.06 -5.72 -12.29
N VAL A 175 -13.68 -4.74 -11.48
CA VAL A 175 -12.31 -4.62 -10.99
C VAL A 175 -12.28 -4.92 -9.51
N GLU A 176 -11.46 -5.89 -9.12
CA GLU A 176 -11.16 -6.18 -7.73
C GLU A 176 -9.85 -5.50 -7.35
N TRP A 177 -9.89 -4.72 -6.26
CA TRP A 177 -8.72 -4.16 -5.62
C TRP A 177 -8.49 -4.90 -4.30
N GLN A 178 -7.45 -5.74 -4.29
CA GLN A 178 -7.01 -6.44 -3.09
C GLN A 178 -5.91 -5.63 -2.40
N MET A 179 -5.99 -5.47 -1.09
CA MET A 179 -4.97 -4.83 -0.27
C MET A 179 -4.69 -5.67 0.98
N ALA A 180 -3.49 -6.24 1.02
CA ALA A 180 -2.96 -6.91 2.20
C ALA A 180 -1.93 -6.01 2.89
N MET A 181 -1.98 -5.90 4.20
CA MET A 181 -1.02 -5.10 4.94
C MET A 181 -0.65 -5.68 6.29
N SER A 182 0.56 -5.35 6.74
CA SER A 182 1.02 -5.71 8.06
C SER A 182 1.58 -4.50 8.76
N ARG A 183 1.27 -4.40 10.06
CA ARG A 183 1.89 -3.43 10.95
C ARG A 183 2.15 -4.01 12.32
N GLN A 184 3.19 -3.50 12.98
CA GLN A 184 3.63 -3.98 14.29
C GLN A 184 2.84 -3.35 15.46
N TYR A 185 2.20 -2.19 15.27
CA TYR A 185 1.52 -1.45 16.35
C TYR A 185 0.14 -0.91 15.93
N GLY A 186 -0.86 -1.12 16.79
CA GLY A 186 -2.17 -0.47 16.75
C GLY A 186 -3.23 -1.10 15.83
N SER A 187 -4.50 -0.85 16.14
CA SER A 187 -5.68 -1.21 15.35
C SER A 187 -6.23 0.02 14.60
N MET A 188 -5.58 0.43 13.51
CA MET A 188 -6.17 1.32 12.50
C MET A 188 -6.89 0.56 11.38
N GLY A 189 -7.56 -0.56 11.68
CA GLY A 189 -8.41 -1.23 10.67
C GLY A 189 -9.33 -0.21 9.99
N GLY A 190 -9.92 0.68 10.78
CA GLY A 190 -10.80 1.75 10.28
C GLY A 190 -10.21 2.73 9.26
N GLN A 191 -8.89 2.97 9.27
CA GLN A 191 -8.29 4.01 8.40
C GLN A 191 -8.15 3.54 6.95
N ILE A 192 -7.79 2.28 6.74
CA ILE A 192 -7.68 1.66 5.41
C ILE A 192 -9.05 1.64 4.72
N PHE A 193 -10.10 1.40 5.50
CA PHE A 193 -11.48 1.44 5.03
C PHE A 193 -11.98 2.86 4.73
N ALA A 194 -11.27 3.89 5.20
CA ALA A 194 -11.53 5.28 4.81
C ALA A 194 -10.74 5.65 3.54
N ASP A 195 -9.55 5.10 3.35
CA ASP A 195 -8.69 5.41 2.21
C ASP A 195 -9.28 4.96 0.87
N VAL A 196 -9.89 3.77 0.79
CA VAL A 196 -10.55 3.31 -0.45
C VAL A 196 -11.71 4.24 -0.88
N PRO A 197 -12.67 4.61 0.00
CA PRO A 197 -13.69 5.61 -0.33
C PRO A 197 -13.14 7.00 -0.66
N HIS A 198 -12.10 7.46 0.05
CA HIS A 198 -11.47 8.74 -0.25
C HIS A 198 -10.83 8.72 -1.64
N PHE A 199 -10.12 7.64 -1.97
CA PHE A 199 -9.56 7.42 -3.29
C PHE A 199 -10.66 7.42 -4.35
N LEU A 200 -11.74 6.65 -4.19
CA LEU A 200 -12.81 6.58 -5.19
C LEU A 200 -13.48 7.93 -5.41
N LYS A 201 -13.75 8.68 -4.33
CA LYS A 201 -14.33 10.02 -4.42
C LYS A 201 -13.44 10.97 -5.21
N TRP A 202 -12.14 10.96 -4.93
CA TRP A 202 -11.17 11.75 -5.69
C TRP A 202 -11.04 11.25 -7.13
N PHE A 203 -11.01 9.94 -7.34
CA PHE A 203 -10.87 9.29 -8.64
C PHE A 203 -11.99 9.72 -9.59
N HIS A 204 -13.24 9.71 -9.13
CA HIS A 204 -14.38 10.21 -9.92
C HIS A 204 -14.19 11.69 -10.30
N THR A 205 -13.76 12.52 -9.35
CA THR A 205 -13.48 13.95 -9.64
C THR A 205 -12.36 14.12 -10.67
N ALA A 206 -11.29 13.34 -10.56
CA ALA A 206 -10.14 13.40 -11.45
C ALA A 206 -10.43 12.85 -12.85
N CYS A 207 -11.37 11.90 -12.97
CA CYS A 207 -11.85 11.39 -14.25
C CYS A 207 -12.75 12.39 -14.97
N ASP A 208 -13.62 13.09 -14.23
CA ASP A 208 -14.54 14.09 -14.81
C ASP A 208 -13.81 15.35 -15.31
N GLN A 209 -12.64 15.67 -14.75
CA GLN A 209 -11.81 16.80 -15.19
C GLN A 209 -10.96 16.49 -16.44
N GLY A 210 -10.95 15.24 -16.90
CA GLY A 210 -10.14 14.78 -18.04
C GLY A 210 -10.90 14.65 -19.37
N THR A 211 -12.17 15.04 -19.41
CA THR A 211 -13.04 15.10 -20.60
C THR A 211 -13.32 16.53 -21.00
#